data_AF-A0A349X838-F1
#
_entry.id   AF-A0A349X838-F1
#
_cell.length_a   1.000
_cell.length_b   1.000
_cell.length_c   1.000
_cell.angle_alpha   90.00
_cell.angle_beta   90.00
_cell.angle_gamma   90.00
#
_symmetry.space_group_name_H-M   'P 1'
#
loop_
_entity.id
_entity.type
_entity.pdbx_description
1 polymer ?
#
loop_
_entity_poly.entity_id
_entity_poly.type
_entity_poly.pdbx_seq_one_letter_code
_entity_poly.pdbx_strand_id
1 'polypeptide(L)'
;MDYFQALVLAAIQGLTEFLPVSSSAHLILVPTFLGWDDQGLAFDVAVHVGTLLAVLIYFKRDLLKIVGSWFGGWSVLRWDQQGLLGWWIIVATIPVGLVGLSAGDWIELNLRSALVIACTTFAFGLALAWADRRASSNNGTLDTLNYK
;
A
#
# COMPACT_ATOMS: atom_id res chain seq x y z
N MET A 1 19.01 -6.59 16.10
CA MET A 1 17.80 -5.83 16.49
C MET A 1 17.41 -6.19 17.90
N ASP A 2 17.36 -5.18 18.76
CA ASP A 2 16.78 -5.29 20.10
C ASP A 2 15.24 -5.31 20.05
N TYR A 3 14.58 -5.93 21.02
CA TYR A 3 13.11 -6.00 21.07
C TYR A 3 12.47 -4.61 21.18
N PHE A 4 13.14 -3.66 21.82
CA PHE A 4 12.69 -2.28 21.88
C PHE A 4 12.71 -1.62 20.49
N GLN A 5 13.80 -1.80 19.73
CA GLN A 5 13.91 -1.28 18.35
C GLN A 5 12.81 -1.89 17.47
N ALA A 6 12.60 -3.21 17.57
CA ALA A 6 11.56 -3.92 16.84
C ALA A 6 10.15 -3.37 17.16
N LEU A 7 9.85 -3.12 18.45
CA LEU A 7 8.58 -2.55 18.87
C LEU A 7 8.37 -1.14 18.29
N VAL A 8 9.41 -0.29 18.35
CA VAL A 8 9.36 1.07 17.81
C VAL A 8 9.15 1.06 16.29
N LEU A 9 9.93 0.27 15.54
CA LEU A 9 9.80 0.19 14.08
C LEU A 9 8.45 -0.41 13.66
N ALA A 10 7.95 -1.43 14.37
CA ALA A 10 6.63 -1.99 14.11
C ALA A 10 5.50 -0.98 14.38
N ALA A 11 5.61 -0.19 15.45
CA ALA A 11 4.66 0.88 15.73
C ALA A 11 4.68 1.97 14.65
N ILE A 12 5.88 2.37 14.22
CA ILE A 12 6.06 3.35 13.13
C ILE A 12 5.47 2.81 11.82
N GLN A 13 5.73 1.56 11.46
CA GLN A 13 5.12 0.92 10.30
C GLN A 13 3.59 0.95 10.41
N GLY A 14 3.04 0.52 11.55
CA GLY A 14 1.59 0.50 11.77
C GLY A 14 0.92 1.87 11.65
N LEU A 15 1.61 2.94 12.06
CA LEU A 15 1.11 4.32 11.94
C LEU A 15 1.27 4.88 10.53
N THR A 16 2.36 4.57 9.85
CA THR A 16 2.73 5.21 8.58
C THR A 16 2.24 4.48 7.35
N GLU A 17 1.94 3.17 7.41
CA GLU A 17 1.48 2.38 6.27
C GLU A 17 0.16 2.90 5.68
N PHE A 18 -0.74 3.38 6.54
CA PHE A 18 -2.06 3.86 6.12
C PHE A 18 -2.09 5.35 5.81
N LEU A 19 -1.00 6.06 6.09
CA LEU A 19 -0.85 7.48 5.80
C LEU A 19 -0.02 7.64 4.52
N PRO A 20 -0.32 8.62 3.66
CA PRO A 20 0.42 8.85 2.43
C PRO A 20 1.76 9.56 2.70
N VAL A 21 2.61 8.97 3.57
CA VAL A 21 3.86 9.56 4.09
C VAL A 21 5.09 8.67 3.88
N SER A 22 4.96 7.57 3.12
CA SER A 22 6.00 6.57 2.85
C SER A 22 6.51 5.84 4.10
N SER A 23 5.90 4.70 4.42
CA SER A 23 6.29 3.84 5.54
C SER A 23 7.71 3.28 5.39
N SER A 24 8.10 2.86 4.19
CA SER A 24 9.45 2.36 3.89
C SER A 24 10.54 3.41 4.15
N ALA A 25 10.25 4.69 3.90
CA ALA A 25 11.18 5.78 4.21
C ALA A 25 11.45 5.86 5.72
N HIS A 26 10.41 5.72 6.55
CA HIS A 26 10.55 5.77 8.00
C HIS A 26 11.30 4.56 8.55
N LEU A 27 11.06 3.37 8.00
CA LEU A 27 11.81 2.15 8.36
C LEU A 27 13.31 2.23 8.01
N ILE A 28 13.70 3.02 7.01
CA ILE A 28 15.11 3.22 6.65
C ILE A 28 15.74 4.37 7.46
N LEU A 29 15.03 5.50 7.58
CA LEU A 29 15.58 6.72 8.17
C LEU A 29 15.68 6.66 9.70
N VAL A 30 14.74 6.01 10.38
CA VAL A 30 14.73 5.94 11.86
C VAL A 30 15.96 5.20 12.40
N PRO A 31 16.30 3.98 11.93
CA PRO A 31 17.54 3.31 12.31
C PRO A 31 18.77 4.16 11.98
N THR A 32 18.81 4.75 10.79
CA THR A 32 19.92 5.59 10.33
C THR A 32 20.16 6.79 11.26
N PHE A 33 19.11 7.52 11.65
CA PHE A 33 19.23 8.68 12.54
C PHE A 33 19.55 8.31 13.99
N LEU A 34 19.07 7.15 14.46
CA LEU A 34 19.30 6.67 15.82
C LEU A 34 20.60 5.84 15.95
N GLY A 35 21.32 5.63 14.84
CA GLY A 35 22.54 4.81 14.80
C GLY A 35 22.28 3.32 15.10
N TRP A 36 21.08 2.83 14.79
CA TRP A 36 20.73 1.42 14.91
C TRP A 36 21.20 0.65 13.67
N ASP A 37 21.53 -0.62 13.87
CA ASP A 37 21.77 -1.52 12.76
C ASP A 37 20.52 -1.65 11.87
N ASP A 38 20.72 -2.05 10.62
CA ASP A 38 19.60 -2.36 9.71
C ASP A 38 18.81 -3.56 10.24
N GLN A 39 17.48 -3.43 10.30
CA GLN A 39 16.57 -4.50 10.73
C GLN A 39 16.50 -5.67 9.73
N GLY A 40 16.94 -5.45 8.50
CA GLY A 40 16.94 -6.40 7.40
C GLY A 40 15.58 -6.54 6.72
N LEU A 41 15.64 -6.99 5.46
CA LEU A 41 14.46 -7.17 4.60
C LEU A 41 13.40 -8.10 5.21
N ALA A 42 13.83 -9.14 5.94
CA ALA A 42 12.90 -10.07 6.57
C ALA A 42 12.00 -9.39 7.61
N PHE A 43 12.53 -8.41 8.37
CA PHE A 43 11.75 -7.63 9.31
C PHE A 43 10.78 -6.70 8.57
N ASP A 44 11.27 -5.98 7.56
CA ASP A 44 10.43 -5.09 6.73
C ASP A 44 9.24 -5.86 6.17
N VAL A 45 9.46 -7.04 5.58
CA VAL A 45 8.40 -7.90 5.07
C VAL A 45 7.43 -8.32 6.18
N ALA A 46 7.94 -8.71 7.35
CA ALA A 46 7.09 -9.13 8.47
C ALA A 46 6.14 -8.02 8.95
N VAL A 47 6.61 -6.79 9.06
CA VAL A 47 5.77 -5.65 9.49
C VAL A 47 4.79 -5.21 8.40
N HIS A 48 5.14 -5.34 7.12
CA HIS A 48 4.18 -5.17 6.00
C HIS A 48 3.10 -6.25 6.01
N VAL A 49 3.44 -7.51 6.30
CA VAL A 49 2.44 -8.57 6.47
C VAL A 49 1.53 -8.27 7.67
N GLY A 50 2.08 -7.76 8.77
CA GLY A 50 1.31 -7.35 9.94
C GLY A 50 0.26 -6.27 9.63
N THR A 51 0.64 -5.25 8.87
CA THR A 51 -0.28 -4.18 8.45
C THR A 51 -1.29 -4.65 7.41
N LEU A 52 -0.88 -5.52 6.47
CA LEU A 52 -1.81 -6.19 5.56
C LEU A 52 -2.88 -7.00 6.32
N LEU A 53 -2.47 -7.78 7.32
CA LEU A 53 -3.40 -8.54 8.17
C LEU A 53 -4.37 -7.60 8.90
N ALA A 54 -3.90 -6.45 9.38
CA ALA A 54 -4.78 -5.45 10.01
C ALA A 54 -5.87 -4.97 9.04
N VAL A 55 -5.53 -4.68 7.78
CA VAL A 55 -6.50 -4.30 6.74
C VAL A 55 -7.49 -5.43 6.45
N LEU A 56 -7.00 -6.67 6.28
CA LEU A 56 -7.83 -7.83 6.00
C LEU A 56 -8.85 -8.08 7.14
N ILE A 57 -8.42 -7.91 8.40
CA ILE A 57 -9.29 -8.07 9.56
C ILE A 57 -10.30 -6.92 9.66
N TYR A 58 -9.86 -5.68 9.47
CA TYR A 58 -10.70 -4.49 9.56
C TYR A 58 -11.80 -4.50 8.49
N PHE A 59 -11.44 -4.74 7.23
CA PHE A 59 -12.36 -4.78 6.09
C PHE A 59 -12.92 -6.17 5.79
N LYS A 60 -12.82 -7.14 6.72
CA LYS A 60 -13.22 -8.53 6.48
C LYS A 60 -14.64 -8.68 5.91
N ARG A 61 -15.58 -7.86 6.37
CA ARG A 61 -16.98 -7.92 5.92
C ARG A 61 -17.13 -7.46 4.49
N ASP A 62 -16.44 -6.40 4.10
CA ASP A 62 -16.52 -5.84 2.75
C ASP A 62 -15.74 -6.70 1.77
N LEU A 63 -14.59 -7.23 2.18
CA LEU A 63 -13.85 -8.24 1.41
C LEU A 63 -14.68 -9.49 1.16
N LEU A 64 -15.37 -10.02 2.16
CA LEU A 64 -16.24 -11.19 1.97
C LEU A 64 -17.41 -10.90 1.02
N LYS A 65 -17.97 -9.68 1.03
CA LYS A 65 -19.01 -9.28 0.06
C LYS A 65 -18.45 -9.20 -1.36
N ILE A 66 -17.29 -8.56 -1.54
CA ILE A 66 -16.62 -8.44 -2.84
C ILE A 66 -16.32 -9.84 -3.39
N VAL A 67 -15.67 -10.69 -2.59
CA VAL A 67 -15.31 -12.06 -2.98
C VAL A 67 -16.55 -12.90 -3.29
N GLY A 68 -17.56 -12.86 -2.41
CA GLY A 68 -18.81 -13.59 -2.62
C GLY A 68 -19.54 -13.16 -3.89
N SER A 69 -19.62 -11.86 -4.16
CA SER A 69 -20.27 -11.31 -5.36
C SER A 69 -19.45 -11.57 -6.62
N TRP A 70 -18.12 -11.57 -6.51
CA TRP A 70 -17.21 -11.91 -7.60
C TRP A 70 -17.35 -13.37 -8.04
N PHE A 71 -17.38 -14.33 -7.10
CA PHE A 71 -17.63 -15.73 -7.41
C PHE A 71 -19.09 -15.99 -7.83
N GLY A 72 -20.06 -15.33 -7.20
CA GLY A 72 -21.47 -15.42 -7.56
C GLY A 72 -21.76 -14.93 -8.98
N GLY A 73 -21.01 -13.94 -9.46
CA GLY A 73 -21.15 -13.48 -10.85
C GLY A 73 -20.72 -14.50 -11.88
N TRP A 74 -19.87 -15.47 -11.52
CA TRP A 74 -19.44 -16.55 -12.41
C TRP A 74 -20.57 -17.55 -12.72
N SER A 75 -21.44 -17.83 -11.74
CA SER A 75 -22.55 -18.78 -11.92
C SER A 75 -23.71 -18.21 -12.75
N VAL A 76 -23.88 -16.88 -12.74
CA VAL A 76 -24.95 -16.16 -13.45
C VAL A 76 -24.41 -15.42 -14.69
N LEU A 77 -23.12 -15.49 -14.98
CA LEU A 77 -22.43 -14.75 -16.05
C LEU A 77 -22.69 -13.23 -16.01
N ARG A 78 -22.87 -12.68 -14.79
CA ARG A 78 -23.16 -11.26 -14.57
C ARG A 78 -22.68 -10.83 -13.19
N TRP A 79 -21.90 -9.75 -13.12
CA TRP A 79 -21.45 -9.16 -11.86
C TRP A 79 -22.26 -7.93 -11.52
N ASP A 80 -22.61 -7.83 -10.24
CA ASP A 80 -23.05 -6.59 -9.64
C ASP A 80 -21.84 -5.68 -9.37
N GLN A 81 -22.08 -4.54 -8.73
CA GLN A 81 -21.05 -3.55 -8.48
C GLN A 81 -19.90 -4.08 -7.60
N GLN A 82 -20.21 -4.91 -6.59
CA GLN A 82 -19.20 -5.50 -5.71
C GLN A 82 -18.35 -6.54 -6.46
N GLY A 83 -18.98 -7.33 -7.33
CA GLY A 83 -18.27 -8.24 -8.21
C GLY A 83 -17.37 -7.53 -9.23
N LEU A 84 -17.82 -6.39 -9.77
CA LEU A 84 -17.00 -5.54 -10.64
C LEU A 84 -15.82 -4.91 -9.90
N LEU A 85 -16.02 -4.46 -8.66
CA LEU A 85 -14.93 -3.95 -7.81
C LEU A 85 -13.85 -5.02 -7.61
N GLY A 86 -14.23 -6.29 -7.45
CA GLY A 86 -13.28 -7.41 -7.41
C GLY A 86 -12.41 -7.51 -8.66
N TRP A 87 -12.99 -7.36 -9.86
CA TRP A 87 -12.23 -7.30 -11.10
C TRP A 87 -11.27 -6.10 -11.14
N TRP A 88 -11.71 -4.93 -10.67
CA TRP A 88 -10.87 -3.74 -10.68
C TRP A 88 -9.69 -3.85 -9.74
N ILE A 89 -9.85 -4.49 -8.58
CA ILE A 89 -8.74 -4.79 -7.68
C ILE A 89 -7.71 -5.69 -8.40
N ILE A 90 -8.16 -6.73 -9.10
CA ILE A 90 -7.27 -7.64 -9.85
C ILE A 90 -6.53 -6.86 -10.95
N VAL A 91 -7.26 -6.11 -11.78
CA VAL A 91 -6.68 -5.34 -12.88
C VAL A 91 -5.72 -4.27 -12.37
N ALA A 92 -6.02 -3.60 -11.26
CA ALA A 92 -5.15 -2.61 -10.65
C ALA A 92 -3.86 -3.23 -10.06
N THR A 93 -3.92 -4.48 -9.59
CA THR A 93 -2.77 -5.17 -8.99
C THR A 93 -1.78 -5.71 -10.03
N ILE A 94 -2.27 -6.07 -11.24
CA ILE A 94 -1.44 -6.69 -12.29
C ILE A 94 -0.23 -5.82 -12.69
N PRO A 95 -0.37 -4.52 -13.03
CA PRO A 95 0.77 -3.69 -13.41
C PRO A 95 1.83 -3.59 -12.33
N VAL A 96 1.41 -3.46 -11.07
CA VAL A 96 2.33 -3.39 -9.91
C VAL A 96 3.11 -4.69 -9.76
N GLY A 97 2.41 -5.84 -9.84
CA GLY A 97 3.06 -7.16 -9.79
C GLY A 97 4.02 -7.40 -10.95
N LEU A 98 3.67 -7.01 -12.17
CA LEU A 98 4.53 -7.15 -13.35
C LEU A 98 5.81 -6.31 -13.22
N VAL A 99 5.69 -5.05 -12.78
CA VAL A 99 6.86 -4.19 -12.55
C VAL A 99 7.72 -4.74 -11.41
N GLY A 100 7.12 -5.20 -10.32
CA GLY A 100 7.85 -5.82 -9.21
C GLY A 100 8.63 -7.06 -9.62
N LEU A 101 8.02 -7.96 -10.42
CA LEU A 101 8.66 -9.19 -10.88
C LEU A 101 9.75 -8.96 -11.93
N SER A 102 9.61 -7.93 -12.78
CA SER A 102 10.55 -7.67 -13.88
C SER A 102 11.70 -6.73 -13.49
N ALA A 103 11.46 -5.80 -12.58
CA ALA A 103 12.40 -4.72 -12.24
C ALA A 103 12.72 -4.61 -10.74
N GLY A 104 12.26 -5.55 -9.90
CA GLY A 104 12.42 -5.51 -8.44
C GLY A 104 13.86 -5.33 -7.99
N ASP A 105 14.78 -6.19 -8.46
CA ASP A 105 16.21 -6.12 -8.10
C ASP A 105 16.85 -4.79 -8.50
N TRP A 106 16.48 -4.27 -9.69
CA TRP A 106 16.99 -2.99 -10.17
C TRP A 106 16.47 -1.81 -9.34
N ILE A 107 15.17 -1.84 -8.98
CA ILE A 107 14.54 -0.85 -8.10
C ILE A 107 15.19 -0.86 -6.72
N GLU A 108 15.39 -2.04 -6.15
CA GLU A 108 16.02 -2.21 -4.84
C GLU A 108 17.44 -1.63 -4.79
N LEU A 109 18.25 -1.88 -5.83
CA LEU A 109 19.63 -1.40 -5.90
C LEU A 109 19.73 0.11 -6.14
N ASN A 110 18.83 0.69 -6.93
CA ASN A 110 18.97 2.08 -7.39
C ASN A 110 18.06 3.09 -6.68
N LEU A 111 16.93 2.65 -6.10
CA LEU A 111 15.91 3.54 -5.55
C LEU A 111 15.89 3.60 -4.00
N ARG A 112 16.73 2.84 -3.31
CA ARG A 112 16.83 2.84 -1.83
C ARG A 112 17.70 3.97 -1.24
N SER A 113 18.33 4.81 -2.04
CA SER A 113 19.14 5.91 -1.49
C SER A 113 18.26 6.96 -0.80
N ALA A 114 18.74 7.53 0.32
CA ALA A 114 18.01 8.54 1.08
C ALA A 114 17.60 9.75 0.23
N LEU A 115 18.43 10.14 -0.75
CA LEU A 115 18.14 11.23 -1.67
C LEU A 115 16.97 10.89 -2.61
N VAL A 116 16.96 9.68 -3.17
CA VAL A 116 15.83 9.22 -4.00
C VAL A 116 14.54 9.20 -3.19
N ILE A 117 14.57 8.63 -1.98
CA ILE A 117 13.42 8.59 -1.07
C ILE A 117 12.90 10.00 -0.78
N ALA A 118 13.79 10.94 -0.47
CA ALA A 118 13.42 12.33 -0.21
C ALA A 118 12.77 13.00 -1.44
N CYS A 119 13.38 12.86 -2.62
CA CYS A 119 12.87 13.44 -3.86
C CYS A 119 11.51 12.84 -4.26
N THR A 120 11.34 11.52 -4.17
CA THR A 120 10.07 10.86 -4.53
C THR A 120 8.97 11.20 -3.53
N THR A 121 9.26 11.25 -2.23
CA THR A 121 8.29 11.66 -1.20
C THR A 121 7.86 13.11 -1.38
N PHE A 122 8.80 14.02 -1.68
CA PHE A 122 8.49 15.41 -1.98
C PHE A 122 7.62 15.56 -3.24
N ALA A 123 8.01 14.89 -4.33
CA ALA A 123 7.25 14.89 -5.57
C ALA A 123 5.84 14.31 -5.38
N PHE A 124 5.70 13.24 -4.60
CA PHE A 124 4.41 12.65 -4.26
C PHE A 124 3.56 13.59 -3.41
N GLY A 125 4.15 14.30 -2.44
CA GLY A 125 3.46 15.34 -1.67
C GLY A 125 2.92 16.47 -2.56
N LEU A 126 3.68 16.90 -3.56
CA LEU A 126 3.21 17.86 -4.56
C LEU A 126 2.06 17.28 -5.42
N ALA A 127 2.15 16.02 -5.80
CA ALA A 127 1.09 15.33 -6.55
C ALA A 127 -0.21 15.26 -5.73
N LEU A 128 -0.13 14.94 -4.44
CA LEU A 128 -1.28 14.97 -3.52
C LEU A 128 -1.86 16.38 -3.39
N ALA A 129 -1.01 17.39 -3.20
CA ALA A 129 -1.47 18.79 -3.12
C ALA A 129 -2.16 19.25 -4.41
N TRP A 130 -1.67 18.79 -5.57
CA TRP A 130 -2.31 19.05 -6.85
C TRP A 130 -3.64 18.31 -7.01
N ALA A 131 -3.70 17.04 -6.60
CA ALA A 131 -4.91 16.23 -6.64
C ALA A 131 -6.01 16.83 -5.76
N ASP A 132 -5.66 17.26 -4.54
CA ASP A 132 -6.57 17.91 -3.59
C ASP A 132 -7.14 19.22 -4.18
N ARG A 133 -6.30 20.06 -4.80
CA ARG A 133 -6.75 21.30 -5.46
C ARG A 133 -7.62 21.07 -6.69
N ARG A 134 -7.48 19.93 -7.37
CA ARG A 134 -8.29 19.57 -8.55
C ARG A 134 -9.51 18.74 -8.22
N ALA A 135 -9.61 18.22 -7.01
CA ALA A 135 -10.78 17.50 -6.55
C ALA A 135 -11.97 18.47 -6.55
N SER A 136 -12.74 18.45 -7.63
CA SER A 136 -14.09 18.99 -7.62
C SER A 136 -14.87 18.21 -6.57
N SER A 137 -15.75 18.89 -5.82
CA SER A 137 -16.59 18.34 -4.74
C SER A 137 -17.53 17.23 -5.22
N ASN A 138 -16.97 16.12 -5.69
CA ASN A 138 -17.68 14.93 -6.12
C ASN A 138 -17.54 13.94 -4.97
N ASN A 139 -18.56 13.90 -4.12
CA ASN A 139 -18.66 12.98 -2.97
C ASN A 139 -18.97 11.55 -3.44
N GLY A 140 -18.18 11.04 -4.38
CA GLY A 140 -18.30 9.67 -4.85
C GLY A 140 -17.93 8.71 -3.72
N THR A 141 -18.88 7.90 -3.27
CA THR A 141 -18.59 6.76 -2.39
C THR A 141 -17.92 5.64 -3.19
N LEU A 142 -17.32 4.66 -2.52
CA LEU A 142 -16.73 3.48 -3.18
C LEU A 142 -17.72 2.83 -4.18
N ASP A 143 -19.02 2.91 -3.88
CA ASP A 143 -20.14 2.47 -4.71
C ASP A 143 -20.42 3.39 -5.92
N THR A 144 -19.52 4.30 -6.28
CA THR A 144 -19.64 5.13 -7.49
C THR A 144 -18.41 5.07 -8.36
N LEU A 145 -17.37 4.33 -7.94
CA LEU A 145 -16.19 4.10 -8.76
C LEU A 145 -16.63 3.48 -10.10
N ASN A 146 -15.98 3.90 -11.18
CA ASN A 146 -16.15 3.40 -12.55
C ASN A 146 -14.78 3.32 -13.24
N TYR A 147 -14.68 2.60 -14.36
CA TYR A 147 -13.45 2.49 -15.15
C TYR A 147 -13.11 3.74 -15.98
N LYS A 148 -13.98 4.76 -15.95
CA LYS A 148 -13.82 6.05 -16.66
C LYS A 148 -13.14 7.06 -15.75
#